data_AF-A0A378VVI0-F1
#
_entry.id   AF-A0A378VVI0-F1
#
_cell.length_a   1.000
_cell.length_b   1.000
_cell.length_c   1.000
_cell.angle_alpha   90.00
_cell.angle_beta   90.00
_cell.angle_gamma   90.00
#
_symmetry.space_group_name_H-M   'P 1'
#
loop_
_entity.id
_entity.type
_entity.pdbx_description
1 polymer ?
#
loop_
_entity_poly.entity_id
_entity_poly.type
_entity_poly.pdbx_seq_one_letter_code
_entity_poly.pdbx_strand_id
1 'polypeptide(L)'
;MCYIVIVNPLILGETGMDMGAVFVATCIASAIGCFVMGFIGNYPIALAPGMGLNAYFTFAVVKGMGVPWQVALGAVFISGLIFILFSFLKSGKCWSTHCLWV
;
A
#
# COMPACT_ATOMS: atom_id res chain seq x y z
N MET A 1 -7.10 12.46 0.90
CA MET A 1 -6.13 13.25 0.11
C MET A 1 -6.46 13.10 -1.37
N CYS A 2 -7.24 14.02 -1.95
CA CYS A 2 -7.84 13.81 -3.29
C CYS A 2 -6.83 13.61 -4.43
N TYR A 3 -5.59 14.08 -4.30
CA TYR A 3 -4.60 13.94 -5.38
C TYR A 3 -4.17 12.48 -5.61
N ILE A 4 -4.07 11.67 -4.56
CA ILE A 4 -3.65 10.26 -4.65
C ILE A 4 -4.63 9.42 -5.47
N VAL A 5 -5.91 9.79 -5.40
CA VAL A 5 -7.00 9.14 -6.11
C VAL A 5 -6.83 9.26 -7.64
N ILE A 6 -6.14 10.30 -8.11
CA ILE A 6 -5.82 10.51 -9.52
C ILE A 6 -4.41 9.99 -9.84
N VAL A 7 -3.43 10.29 -9.00
CA VAL A 7 -2.02 9.98 -9.29
C VAL A 7 -1.71 8.49 -9.17
N ASN A 8 -2.32 7.76 -8.23
CA ASN A 8 -2.07 6.33 -8.06
C ASN A 8 -2.50 5.48 -9.27
N PRO A 9 -3.74 5.59 -9.79
CA PRO A 9 -4.12 4.86 -11.00
C PRO A 9 -3.29 5.29 -12.21
N LEU A 10 -2.89 6.57 -12.34
CA LEU A 10 -2.01 7.00 -13.42
C LEU A 10 -0.66 6.29 -13.42
N ILE A 11 -0.04 6.12 -12.25
CA ILE A 11 1.25 5.42 -12.13
C ILE A 11 1.06 3.92 -12.39
N LEU A 12 0.12 3.27 -11.70
CA LEU A 12 -0.09 1.82 -11.86
C LEU A 12 -0.67 1.45 -13.23
N GLY A 13 -1.39 2.36 -13.89
CA GLY A 13 -1.90 2.19 -15.24
C GLY A 13 -0.79 2.01 -16.28
N GLU A 14 0.41 2.57 -16.05
CA GLU A 14 1.57 2.36 -16.90
C GLU A 14 2.10 0.92 -16.87
N THR A 15 1.69 0.11 -15.88
CA THR A 15 2.04 -1.33 -15.78
C THR A 15 1.08 -2.23 -16.56
N GLY A 16 0.02 -1.67 -17.16
CA GLY A 16 -1.03 -2.42 -17.85
C GLY A 16 -2.19 -2.88 -16.94
N MET A 17 -2.28 -2.35 -15.72
CA MET A 17 -3.42 -2.55 -14.82
C MET A 17 -4.60 -1.62 -15.17
N ASP A 18 -5.83 -2.08 -14.95
CA ASP A 18 -7.02 -1.27 -15.17
C ASP A 18 -7.09 -0.09 -14.17
N MET A 19 -7.16 1.12 -14.71
CA MET A 19 -7.17 2.36 -13.93
C MET A 19 -8.38 2.46 -12.99
N GLY A 20 -9.54 1.93 -13.40
CA GLY A 20 -10.77 1.92 -12.60
C GLY A 20 -10.67 0.95 -11.42
N ALA A 21 -10.15 -0.26 -11.66
CA ALA A 21 -9.95 -1.27 -10.64
C ALA A 21 -8.96 -0.78 -9.55
N VAL A 22 -7.84 -0.15 -9.94
CA VAL A 22 -6.85 0.38 -8.99
C VAL A 22 -7.40 1.56 -8.19
N PHE A 23 -8.19 2.43 -8.81
CA PHE A 23 -8.89 3.53 -8.14
C PHE A 23 -9.80 2.99 -7.02
N VAL A 24 -10.68 2.04 -7.35
CA VAL A 24 -11.63 1.46 -6.40
C VAL A 24 -10.89 0.71 -5.29
N ALA A 25 -9.86 -0.06 -5.64
CA ALA A 25 -9.03 -0.76 -4.66
C ALA A 25 -8.36 0.20 -3.66
N THR A 26 -7.87 1.35 -4.13
CA THR A 26 -7.23 2.38 -3.28
C THR A 26 -8.25 3.03 -2.34
N CYS A 27 -9.44 3.35 -2.83
CA CYS A 27 -10.52 3.92 -2.02
C CYS A 27 -10.97 2.96 -0.92
N ILE A 28 -11.18 1.68 -1.26
CA ILE A 28 -11.59 0.66 -0.29
C ILE A 28 -10.48 0.39 0.73
N ALA A 29 -9.23 0.23 0.30
CA ALA A 29 -8.10 0.01 1.21
C ALA A 29 -7.91 1.19 2.19
N SER A 30 -8.04 2.43 1.70
CA SER A 30 -7.94 3.63 2.55
C SER A 30 -9.13 3.74 3.50
N ALA A 31 -10.35 3.41 3.06
CA ALA A 31 -11.53 3.42 3.91
C ALA A 31 -11.42 2.38 5.04
N ILE A 32 -10.98 1.16 4.72
CA ILE A 32 -10.76 0.10 5.72
C ILE A 32 -9.63 0.50 6.67
N GLY A 33 -8.50 1.00 6.16
CA GLY A 33 -7.37 1.45 6.99
C GLY A 33 -7.77 2.56 7.96
N CYS A 34 -8.54 3.55 7.49
CA CYS A 34 -9.08 4.62 8.34
C CYS A 34 -10.06 4.05 9.39
N PHE A 35 -10.90 3.08 9.02
CA PHE A 35 -11.87 2.48 9.92
C PHE A 35 -11.20 1.68 11.04
N VAL A 36 -10.18 0.88 10.70
CA VAL A 36 -9.38 0.09 11.65
C VAL A 36 -8.63 1.00 12.63
N MET A 37 -8.00 2.09 12.14
CA MET A 37 -7.33 3.07 13.00
C MET A 37 -8.30 3.87 13.86
N GLY A 38 -9.50 4.18 13.35
CA GLY A 38 -10.55 4.85 14.10
C GLY A 38 -11.06 4.02 15.28
N PHE A 39 -11.25 2.71 15.09
CA PHE A 39 -11.76 1.81 16.15
C PHE A 39 -10.68 1.32 17.12
N ILE A 40 -9.48 0.99 16.64
CA ILE A 40 -8.43 0.36 17.47
C ILE A 40 -7.43 1.39 18.01
N GLY A 41 -7.13 2.44 17.24
CA GLY A 41 -6.06 3.40 17.55
C GLY A 41 -6.51 4.64 18.32
N ASN A 42 -7.80 4.96 18.35
CA ASN A 42 -8.36 6.20 18.92
C ASN A 42 -7.61 7.49 18.44
N TYR A 43 -7.00 7.42 17.25
CA TYR A 43 -6.20 8.47 16.63
C TYR A 43 -6.80 8.76 15.25
N PRO A 44 -7.47 9.90 15.04
CA PRO A 44 -8.14 10.23 13.79
C PRO A 44 -7.14 10.73 12.73
N ILE A 45 -6.15 9.90 12.39
CA ILE A 45 -5.22 10.18 11.30
C ILE A 45 -5.71 9.43 10.06
N ALA A 46 -5.99 10.18 9.00
CA ALA A 46 -6.32 9.61 7.70
C ALA A 46 -5.08 8.91 7.14
N LEU A 47 -5.14 7.58 7.05
CA LEU A 47 -4.14 6.76 6.37
C LEU A 47 -4.25 6.97 4.87
N ALA A 48 -3.14 7.36 4.25
CA ALA A 48 -2.99 7.48 2.81
C ALA A 48 -1.95 6.47 2.32
N PRO A 49 -2.11 5.90 1.12
CA PRO A 49 -1.15 4.95 0.58
C PRO A 49 0.20 5.63 0.30
N GLY A 50 1.29 4.93 0.64
CA GLY A 50 2.66 5.35 0.39
C GLY A 50 2.97 5.48 -1.10
N MET A 51 2.91 6.71 -1.62
CA MET A 51 3.14 6.98 -3.05
C MET A 51 4.54 6.56 -3.53
N GLY A 52 5.55 6.57 -2.64
CA GLY A 52 6.92 6.18 -2.98
C GLY A 52 7.07 4.68 -3.29
N LEU A 53 6.35 3.82 -2.57
CA LEU A 53 6.33 2.37 -2.82
C LEU A 53 5.63 2.01 -4.13
N ASN A 54 4.54 2.71 -4.46
CA ASN A 54 3.84 2.52 -5.73
C ASN A 54 4.66 3.00 -6.94
N ALA A 55 5.41 4.08 -6.77
CA ALA A 55 6.37 4.56 -7.77
C ALA A 55 7.55 3.59 -7.94
N TYR A 56 8.11 3.07 -6.85
CA TYR A 56 9.17 2.04 -6.90
C TYR A 56 8.68 0.77 -7.60
N PHE A 57 7.48 0.28 -7.24
CA PHE A 57 6.86 -0.87 -7.87
C PHE A 57 6.72 -0.70 -9.39
N THR A 58 6.20 0.44 -9.83
CA THR A 58 5.92 0.71 -11.25
C THR A 58 7.20 0.96 -12.04
N PHE A 59 8.07 1.85 -11.56
CA PHE A 59 9.23 2.30 -12.33
C PHE A 59 10.45 1.39 -12.16
N ALA A 60 10.72 0.87 -10.96
CA ALA A 60 11.90 0.04 -10.71
C ALA A 60 11.62 -1.45 -10.98
N VAL A 61 10.48 -1.98 -10.51
CA VAL A 61 10.20 -3.42 -10.61
C VAL A 61 9.57 -3.77 -11.96
N VAL A 62 8.46 -3.11 -12.33
CA VAL A 62 7.76 -3.45 -13.57
C VAL A 62 8.48 -2.90 -14.79
N LYS A 63 8.76 -1.59 -14.84
CA LYS A 63 9.48 -0.98 -15.97
C LYS A 63 10.98 -1.26 -15.98
N GLY A 64 11.63 -1.29 -14.81
CA GLY A 64 13.09 -1.50 -14.72
C GLY A 64 13.52 -2.95 -14.96
N MET A 65 12.80 -3.93 -14.40
CA MET A 65 13.12 -5.35 -14.56
C MET A 65 12.24 -6.08 -15.60
N GLY A 66 11.26 -5.41 -16.20
CA GLY A 66 10.40 -5.98 -17.24
C GLY A 66 9.49 -7.12 -16.75
N VAL A 67 9.26 -7.22 -15.44
CA VAL A 67 8.49 -8.30 -14.82
C VAL A 67 6.99 -7.99 -14.90
N PRO A 68 6.12 -8.98 -15.22
CA PRO A 68 4.68 -8.78 -15.22
C PRO A 68 4.17 -8.35 -13.83
N TRP A 69 3.22 -7.42 -13.80
CA TRP A 69 2.69 -6.80 -12.58
C TRP A 69 2.11 -7.83 -11.58
N GLN A 70 1.62 -8.98 -12.06
CA GLN A 70 1.11 -10.08 -11.23
C GLN A 70 2.21 -10.72 -10.38
N VAL A 71 3.41 -10.92 -10.95
CA VAL A 71 4.56 -11.50 -10.22
C VAL A 71 5.09 -10.49 -9.21
N ALA A 72 5.14 -9.22 -9.59
CA ALA A 72 5.53 -8.15 -8.69
C ALA A 72 4.58 -8.03 -7.48
N LEU A 73 3.26 -8.12 -7.70
CA LEU A 73 2.27 -8.17 -6.60
C LEU A 73 2.45 -9.40 -5.71
N GLY A 74 2.83 -10.55 -6.27
CA GLY A 74 3.17 -11.75 -5.51
C GLY A 74 4.35 -11.53 -4.55
N ALA A 75 5.40 -10.86 -5.00
CA ALA A 75 6.55 -10.51 -4.15
C ALA A 75 6.17 -9.55 -3.01
N VAL A 76 5.32 -8.55 -3.30
CA VAL A 76 4.78 -7.63 -2.28
C VAL A 76 3.93 -8.38 -1.26
N PHE A 77 3.10 -9.32 -1.70
CA PHE A 77 2.27 -10.14 -0.81
C PHE A 77 3.12 -11.02 0.12
N ILE A 78 4.15 -11.68 -0.41
CA ILE A 78 5.09 -12.49 0.41
C ILE A 78 5.82 -11.60 1.42
N SER A 79 6.25 -10.40 1.00
CA SER A 79 6.91 -9.44 1.90
C SER A 79 5.99 -8.99 3.04
N GLY A 80 4.71 -8.75 2.74
CA GLY A 80 3.68 -8.45 3.74
C GLY A 80 3.44 -9.61 4.72
N LEU A 81 3.42 -10.85 4.21
CA LEU A 81 3.27 -12.05 5.06
C LEU A 81 4.46 -12.23 6.02
N ILE A 82 5.68 -12.03 5.53
CA ILE A 82 6.90 -12.05 6.34
C ILE A 82 6.86 -10.95 7.40
N PHE A 83 6.39 -9.74 7.03
CA PHE A 83 6.26 -8.62 7.97
C PHE A 83 5.25 -8.91 9.08
N ILE A 84 4.10 -9.52 8.77
CA ILE A 84 3.12 -9.94 9.78
C ILE A 84 3.71 -11.00 10.71
N LEU A 85 4.42 -12.00 10.16
CA LEU A 85 5.07 -13.05 10.94
C LEU A 85 6.12 -12.46 11.89
N PHE A 86 6.93 -11.51 11.41
CA PHE A 86 7.95 -10.82 12.20
C PHE A 86 7.33 -9.92 13.28
N SER A 87 6.22 -9.25 12.97
CA SER A 87 5.47 -8.41 13.92
C SER A 87 4.91 -9.24 15.09
N PHE A 88 4.39 -10.43 14.83
CA PHE A 88 3.89 -11.34 15.87
C PHE A 88 5.00 -11.88 16.78
N LEU A 89 6.17 -12.21 16.21
CA LEU A 89 7.31 -12.73 16.99
C LEU A 89 7.92 -11.67 17.92
N LYS A 90 7.81 -10.38 17.59
CA LYS A 90 8.29 -9.27 18.42
C LYS A 90 7.15 -8.68 19.25
N SER A 91 6.57 -9.50 20.14
CA SER A 91 5.65 -9.03 21.19
C SER A 91 6.35 -8.01 22.09
N GLY A 92 5.98 -6.73 21.97
CA GLY A 92 6.39 -5.69 22.91
C GLY A 92 6.48 -4.28 22.31
N LYS A 93 5.35 -3.56 22.33
CA LYS A 93 5.24 -2.09 22.36
C LYS A 93 6.07 -1.29 21.33
N CYS A 94 5.50 -1.03 20.16
CA CYS A 94 5.47 0.33 19.57
C CYS A 94 4.60 0.33 18.29
N TRP A 95 3.29 0.14 18.44
CA TRP A 95 2.35 0.11 17.31
C TRP A 95 2.03 1.52 16.75
N SER A 96 2.41 2.61 17.42
CA SER A 96 1.65 3.86 17.26
C SER A 96 2.27 4.99 16.41
N THR A 97 3.56 4.97 16.04
CA THR A 97 4.15 6.22 15.49
C THR A 97 5.11 6.09 14.31
N HIS A 98 5.69 4.92 14.02
CA HIS A 98 6.69 4.80 12.93
C HIS A 98 6.24 3.99 11.70
N CYS A 99 5.09 3.30 11.75
CA CYS A 99 4.53 2.61 10.58
C CYS A 99 3.50 3.44 9.79
N LEU A 100 3.13 4.63 10.26
CA LEU A 100 2.12 5.47 9.58
C LEU A 100 2.64 6.28 8.38
N TRP A 101 3.95 6.22 8.09
CA TRP A 101 4.60 7.08 7.08
C TRP A 101 5.37 6.31 5.99
N VAL A 102 5.11 5.01 5.82
CA VAL A 102 5.63 4.23 4.68
C VAL A 102 4.49 3.81 3.77
#